data_AF-A0A2V9VT99-F1
#
_entry.id   AF-A0A2V9VT99-F1
#
_cell.length_a   1.000
_cell.length_b   1.000
_cell.length_c   1.000
_cell.angle_alpha   90.00
_cell.angle_beta   90.00
_cell.angle_gamma   90.00
#
_symmetry.space_group_name_H-M   'P 1'
#
loop_
_entity.id
_entity.type
_entity.pdbx_description
1 polymer ?
#
loop_
_entity_poly.entity_id
_entity_poly.type
_entity_poly.pdbx_seq_one_letter_code
_entity_poly.pdbx_strand_id
1 'polypeptide(L)'
;MDFRVGKFPGVRSFPKPEDGLRAFVDKAPQAEEWAERWMEKSRPVWSVLYGERRRLATAGVVVLTGWLFLHVMFGANGMVIYRSKRAERLKLQAEIQKLQKENDLYTQRIRGLQADPKAIEKEAREQLHYARPGEVVYVEPSPARPATNAARK
;
A
#
# COMPACT_ATOMS: atom_id res chain seq x y z
N MET A 1 56.30 -6.85 55.09
CA MET A 1 55.72 -6.80 53.72
C MET A 1 54.59 -5.81 53.82
N ASP A 2 54.91 -4.53 53.65
CA ASP A 2 54.12 -3.44 54.21
C ASP A 2 53.17 -2.87 53.17
N PHE A 3 51.87 -3.06 53.39
CA PHE A 3 50.80 -2.56 52.55
C PHE A 3 50.63 -1.05 52.75
N ARG A 4 51.04 -0.24 51.76
CA ARG A 4 50.65 1.17 51.69
C ARG A 4 49.32 1.29 50.96
N VAL A 5 48.27 1.60 51.70
CA VAL A 5 46.94 1.93 51.18
C VAL A 5 46.98 3.35 50.58
N GLY A 6 46.65 3.47 49.29
CA GLY A 6 46.54 4.75 48.58
C GLY A 6 45.37 5.60 49.10
N LYS A 7 45.59 6.91 49.23
CA LYS A 7 44.56 7.89 49.59
C LYS A 7 43.57 8.07 48.41
N PHE A 8 42.28 7.89 48.69
CA PHE A 8 41.19 8.20 47.75
C PHE A 8 41.05 9.73 47.59
N PRO A 9 40.80 10.26 46.37
CA PRO A 9 40.51 11.67 46.18
C PRO A 9 39.09 12.00 46.66
N GLY A 10 38.98 13.09 47.41
CA GLY A 10 37.77 13.52 48.11
C GLY A 10 36.58 13.82 47.20
N VAL A 11 35.40 13.51 47.75
CA VAL A 11 34.06 13.71 47.19
C VAL A 11 33.81 15.19 46.87
N ARG A 12 33.34 15.49 45.65
CA ARG A 12 32.81 16.81 45.28
C ARG A 12 31.55 17.09 46.12
N SER A 13 31.58 18.16 46.91
CA SER A 13 30.43 18.64 47.67
C SER A 13 29.33 19.09 46.71
N PHE A 14 28.13 18.53 46.89
CA PHE A 14 26.93 19.00 46.21
C PHE A 14 26.55 20.39 46.72
N PRO A 15 26.23 21.36 45.84
CA PRO A 15 25.75 22.66 46.26
C PRO A 15 24.44 22.50 47.03
N LYS A 16 24.30 23.21 48.15
CA LYS A 16 23.11 23.13 48.98
C LYS A 16 21.96 23.89 48.31
N PRO A 17 20.70 23.44 48.43
CA PRO A 17 19.55 24.07 47.77
C PRO A 17 19.34 25.54 48.18
N GLU A 18 19.84 25.91 49.35
CA GLU A 18 19.86 27.26 49.91
C GLU A 18 20.78 28.23 49.16
N ASP A 19 21.85 27.74 48.52
CA ASP A 19 22.74 28.57 47.69
C ASP A 19 22.04 29.00 46.38
N GLY A 20 21.21 28.13 45.82
CA GLY A 20 20.39 28.43 44.64
C GLY A 20 19.30 29.47 44.93
N LEU A 21 18.66 29.38 46.11
CA LEU A 21 17.64 30.33 46.54
C LEU A 21 18.22 31.72 46.79
N ARG A 22 19.39 31.81 47.43
CA ARG A 22 20.08 33.10 47.66
C ARG A 22 20.52 33.74 46.36
N ALA A 23 21.11 32.97 45.44
CA ALA A 23 21.49 33.47 44.13
C ALA A 23 20.30 33.96 43.29
N PHE A 24 19.11 33.40 43.53
CA PHE A 24 17.87 33.86 42.90
C PHE A 24 17.33 35.14 43.53
N VAL A 25 17.40 35.26 44.87
CA VAL A 25 17.00 36.46 45.61
C VAL A 25 17.92 37.65 45.29
N ASP A 26 19.23 37.43 45.16
CA ASP A 26 20.17 38.49 44.76
C ASP A 26 19.93 38.98 43.32
N LYS A 27 19.35 38.13 42.47
CA LYS A 27 18.95 38.47 41.10
C LYS A 27 17.50 38.91 40.97
N ALA A 28 16.71 38.85 42.04
CA ALA A 28 15.34 39.32 42.06
C ALA A 28 15.20 40.79 41.59
N PRO A 29 16.02 41.75 42.06
CA PRO A 29 15.88 43.14 41.57
C PRO A 29 16.23 43.28 40.08
N GLN A 30 17.14 42.46 39.55
CA GLN A 30 17.48 42.47 38.13
C GLN A 30 16.39 41.80 37.26
N ALA A 31 15.66 40.83 37.83
CA ALA A 31 14.50 40.21 37.20
C ALA A 31 13.32 41.19 37.11
N GLU A 32 13.16 42.07 38.11
CA GLU A 32 12.14 43.13 38.11
C GLU A 32 12.41 44.15 36.99
N GLU A 33 13.66 44.58 36.81
CA GLU A 33 14.08 45.48 35.71
C GLU A 33 13.86 44.88 34.31
N TRP A 34 14.16 43.59 34.15
CA TRP A 34 13.89 42.89 32.88
C TRP A 34 12.39 42.69 32.65
N ALA A 35 11.64 42.40 33.71
CA ALA A 35 10.19 42.24 33.66
C ALA A 35 9.49 43.55 33.30
N GLU A 36 9.93 44.69 33.85
CA GLU A 36 9.36 46.00 33.53
C GLU A 36 9.60 46.39 32.07
N ARG A 37 10.83 46.22 31.57
CA ARG A 37 11.18 46.46 30.15
C ARG A 37 10.43 45.55 29.20
N TRP A 38 10.20 44.30 29.59
CA TRP A 38 9.43 43.35 28.80
C TRP A 38 7.94 43.68 28.87
N MET A 39 7.40 44.07 30.02
CA MET A 39 5.99 44.43 30.20
C MET A 39 5.59 45.70 29.44
N GLU A 40 6.42 46.75 29.43
CA GLU A 40 6.15 47.96 28.66
C GLU A 40 6.09 47.68 27.15
N LYS A 41 7.03 46.88 26.65
CA LYS A 41 7.07 46.51 25.23
C LYS A 41 5.98 45.52 24.84
N SER A 42 5.49 44.75 25.80
CA SER A 42 4.47 43.71 25.60
C SER A 42 3.04 44.22 25.76
N ARG A 43 2.82 45.35 26.45
CA ARG A 43 1.49 45.95 26.69
C ARG A 43 0.58 46.04 25.45
N PRO A 44 1.03 46.50 24.26
CA PRO A 44 0.17 46.57 23.07
C PRO A 44 0.04 45.24 22.33
N VAL A 45 0.99 44.33 22.48
CA VAL A 45 0.98 43.02 21.81
C VAL A 45 -0.10 42.13 22.43
N TRP A 46 -0.22 42.12 23.75
CA TRP A 46 -1.21 41.31 24.44
C TRP A 46 -2.64 41.81 24.21
N SER A 47 -2.89 43.12 24.19
CA SER A 47 -4.25 43.67 24.00
C SER A 47 -4.81 43.42 22.59
N VAL A 48 -3.97 43.55 21.54
CA VAL A 48 -4.34 43.19 20.16
C VAL A 48 -4.58 41.68 20.05
N LEU A 49 -3.78 40.86 20.72
CA LEU A 49 -3.98 39.41 20.79
C LEU A 49 -5.28 39.02 21.51
N TYR A 50 -5.81 39.80 22.46
CA TYR A 50 -7.08 39.49 23.15
C TYR A 50 -8.33 39.94 22.36
N GLY A 51 -8.26 41.05 21.61
CA GLY A 51 -9.36 41.48 20.73
C GLY A 51 -9.46 40.69 19.43
N GLU A 52 -8.32 40.36 18.83
CA GLU A 52 -8.22 39.60 17.57
C GLU A 52 -8.18 38.08 17.78
N ARG A 53 -8.23 37.64 19.05
CA ARG A 53 -8.26 36.21 19.45
C ARG A 53 -9.36 35.43 18.76
N ARG A 54 -10.54 36.05 18.59
CA ARG A 54 -11.66 35.46 17.83
C ARG A 54 -11.31 35.29 16.36
N ARG A 55 -10.66 36.28 15.73
CA ARG A 55 -10.26 36.21 14.33
C ARG A 55 -9.14 35.20 14.11
N LEU A 56 -8.16 35.12 15.01
CA LEU A 56 -7.12 34.09 14.99
C LEU A 56 -7.69 32.69 15.22
N ALA A 57 -8.64 32.54 16.15
CA ALA A 57 -9.34 31.28 16.36
C ALA A 57 -10.14 30.85 15.12
N THR A 58 -10.90 31.78 14.52
CA THR A 58 -11.64 31.50 13.28
C THR A 58 -10.70 31.18 12.12
N ALA A 59 -9.60 31.92 11.94
CA ALA A 59 -8.61 31.63 10.92
C ALA A 59 -7.97 30.25 11.13
N GLY A 60 -7.62 29.91 12.37
CA GLY A 60 -7.12 28.59 12.73
C GLY A 60 -8.10 27.48 12.37
N VAL A 61 -9.38 27.63 12.71
CA VAL A 61 -10.44 26.67 12.36
C VAL A 61 -10.61 26.53 10.84
N VAL A 62 -10.58 27.63 10.09
CA VAL A 62 -10.69 27.61 8.62
C VAL A 62 -9.50 26.87 8.01
N VAL A 63 -8.27 27.14 8.47
CA VAL A 63 -7.07 26.45 8.01
C VAL A 63 -7.13 24.95 8.32
N LEU A 64 -7.53 24.59 9.55
CA LEU A 64 -7.67 23.19 9.96
C LEU A 64 -8.74 22.46 9.14
N THR A 65 -9.84 23.13 8.87
CA THR A 65 -10.95 22.60 8.06
C THR A 65 -10.51 22.41 6.61
N GLY A 66 -9.83 23.41 6.02
CA GLY A 66 -9.27 23.31 4.67
C GLY A 66 -8.23 22.19 4.56
N TRP A 67 -7.35 22.07 5.55
CA TRP A 67 -6.36 20.99 5.63
C TRP A 67 -7.03 19.61 5.70
N LEU A 68 -8.00 19.43 6.59
CA LEU A 68 -8.75 18.18 6.71
C LEU A 68 -9.52 17.86 5.42
N PHE A 69 -10.15 18.85 4.81
CA PHE A 69 -10.87 18.69 3.55
C PHE A 69 -9.94 18.21 2.44
N LEU A 70 -8.78 18.88 2.27
CA LEU A 70 -7.75 18.46 1.32
C LEU A 70 -7.25 17.04 1.65
N HIS A 71 -6.94 16.75 2.91
CA HIS A 71 -6.46 15.44 3.33
C HIS A 71 -7.48 14.32 3.08
N VAL A 72 -8.78 14.58 3.25
CA VAL A 72 -9.84 13.60 2.95
C VAL A 72 -10.03 13.44 1.45
N MET A 73 -10.00 14.53 0.69
CA MET A 73 -10.13 14.49 -0.78
C MET A 73 -8.94 13.83 -1.48
N PHE A 74 -7.72 14.07 -0.97
CA PHE A 74 -6.46 13.54 -1.50
C PHE A 74 -5.93 12.30 -0.76
N GLY A 75 -6.60 11.86 0.32
CA GLY A 75 -6.20 10.70 1.11
C GLY A 75 -6.37 9.38 0.37
N ALA A 76 -5.98 8.27 1.01
CA ALA A 76 -5.95 6.93 0.43
C ALA A 76 -7.27 6.42 -0.20
N ASN A 77 -8.40 7.10 0.06
CA ASN A 77 -9.72 6.80 -0.51
C ASN A 77 -10.33 7.97 -1.30
N GLY A 78 -9.49 8.92 -1.74
CA GLY A 78 -9.91 10.10 -2.48
C GLY A 78 -10.54 9.81 -3.85
N MET A 79 -11.15 10.84 -4.44
CA MET A 79 -11.92 10.75 -5.70
C MET A 79 -11.11 10.13 -6.86
N VAL A 80 -9.78 10.29 -6.84
CA VAL A 80 -8.87 9.75 -7.86
C VAL A 80 -8.86 8.21 -7.87
N ILE A 81 -8.78 7.56 -6.70
CA ILE A 81 -8.79 6.09 -6.59
C ILE A 81 -10.18 5.53 -6.88
N TYR A 82 -11.23 6.28 -6.59
CA TYR A 82 -12.58 5.86 -6.96
C TYR A 82 -12.73 5.67 -8.47
N ARG A 83 -12.12 6.55 -9.29
CA ARG A 83 -12.20 6.45 -10.76
C ARG A 83 -11.43 5.23 -11.28
N SER A 84 -10.22 4.96 -10.78
CA SER A 84 -9.45 3.79 -11.20
C SER A 84 -10.13 2.48 -10.80
N LYS A 85 -10.58 2.38 -9.53
CA LYS A 85 -11.34 1.22 -9.05
C LYS A 85 -12.66 1.02 -9.80
N ARG A 86 -13.31 2.10 -10.25
CA ARG A 86 -14.55 1.98 -11.04
C ARG A 86 -14.28 1.39 -12.42
N ALA A 87 -13.22 1.83 -13.11
CA ALA A 87 -12.84 1.27 -14.40
C ALA A 87 -12.45 -0.21 -14.29
N GLU A 88 -11.68 -0.56 -13.25
CA GLU A 88 -11.28 -1.94 -12.97
C GLU A 88 -12.50 -2.84 -12.66
N ARG A 89 -13.43 -2.36 -11.82
CA ARG A 89 -14.69 -3.08 -11.56
C ARG A 89 -15.49 -3.34 -12.83
N LEU A 90 -15.62 -2.34 -13.70
CA LEU A 90 -16.35 -2.50 -14.97
C LEU A 90 -15.67 -3.51 -15.89
N LYS A 91 -14.33 -3.48 -15.99
CA LYS A 91 -13.56 -4.44 -16.78
C LYS A 91 -13.75 -5.87 -16.28
N LEU A 92 -13.58 -6.09 -14.98
CA LEU A 92 -13.76 -7.41 -14.35
C LEU A 92 -15.18 -7.92 -14.53
N GLN A 93 -16.18 -7.05 -14.41
CA GLN A 93 -17.57 -7.42 -14.60
C GLN A 93 -17.87 -7.84 -16.05
N ALA A 94 -17.29 -7.15 -17.03
CA ALA A 94 -17.39 -7.54 -18.43
C ALA A 94 -16.71 -8.90 -18.70
N GLU A 95 -15.57 -9.16 -18.07
CA GLU A 95 -14.84 -10.42 -18.18
C GLU A 95 -15.63 -11.59 -17.58
N ILE A 96 -16.22 -11.40 -16.40
CA ILE A 96 -17.12 -12.40 -15.78
C ILE A 96 -18.29 -12.71 -16.73
N GLN A 97 -18.96 -11.69 -17.26
CA GLN A 97 -20.08 -11.91 -18.19
C GLN A 97 -19.65 -12.66 -19.45
N LYS A 98 -18.47 -12.37 -19.98
CA LYS A 98 -17.92 -13.07 -21.15
C LYS A 98 -17.66 -14.55 -20.81
N LEU A 99 -16.96 -14.82 -19.71
CA LEU A 99 -16.66 -16.18 -19.27
C LEU A 99 -17.92 -16.98 -18.96
N GLN A 100 -18.95 -16.35 -18.39
CA GLN A 100 -20.22 -16.99 -18.11
C GLN A 100 -20.91 -17.44 -19.40
N LYS A 101 -20.95 -16.59 -20.43
CA LYS A 101 -21.50 -16.93 -21.75
C LYS A 101 -20.71 -18.07 -22.42
N GLU A 102 -19.39 -18.05 -22.32
CA GLU A 102 -18.54 -19.13 -22.85
C GLU A 102 -18.82 -20.45 -22.11
N ASN A 103 -18.93 -20.40 -20.79
CA ASN A 103 -19.25 -21.56 -19.97
C ASN A 103 -20.62 -22.14 -20.32
N ASP A 104 -21.64 -21.29 -20.49
CA ASP A 104 -22.99 -21.71 -20.90
C ASP A 104 -22.95 -22.40 -22.28
N LEU A 105 -22.19 -21.85 -23.23
CA LEU A 105 -22.03 -22.42 -24.57
C LEU A 105 -21.32 -23.78 -24.53
N TYR A 106 -20.24 -23.92 -23.76
CA TYR A 106 -19.56 -25.21 -23.58
C TYR A 106 -20.46 -26.22 -22.89
N THR A 107 -21.20 -25.80 -21.86
CA THR A 107 -22.15 -26.66 -21.15
C THR A 107 -23.24 -27.17 -22.09
N GLN A 108 -23.76 -26.33 -22.98
CA GLN A 108 -24.72 -26.74 -24.00
C GLN A 108 -24.11 -27.74 -24.99
N ARG A 109 -22.87 -27.51 -25.46
CA ARG A 109 -22.16 -28.46 -26.33
C ARG A 109 -21.97 -29.82 -25.66
N ILE A 110 -21.51 -29.83 -24.40
CA ILE A 110 -21.34 -31.07 -23.63
C ILE A 110 -22.66 -31.80 -23.49
N ARG A 111 -23.76 -31.09 -23.16
CA ARG A 111 -25.10 -31.70 -23.09
C ARG A 111 -25.54 -32.27 -24.43
N GLY A 112 -25.29 -31.57 -25.54
CA GLY A 112 -25.60 -32.05 -26.88
C GLY A 112 -24.82 -33.31 -27.24
N LEU A 113 -23.52 -33.35 -26.93
CA LEU A 113 -22.68 -34.52 -27.13
C LEU A 113 -23.12 -35.70 -26.24
N GLN A 114 -23.44 -35.45 -24.96
CA GLN A 114 -23.93 -36.48 -24.04
C GLN A 114 -25.28 -37.06 -24.44
N ALA A 115 -26.16 -36.25 -25.05
CA ALA A 115 -27.48 -36.69 -25.46
C ALA A 115 -27.46 -37.63 -26.69
N ASP A 116 -26.42 -37.55 -27.53
CA ASP A 116 -26.27 -38.40 -28.71
C ASP A 116 -24.93 -39.15 -28.72
N PRO A 117 -24.89 -40.42 -28.26
CA PRO A 117 -23.67 -41.22 -28.29
C PRO A 117 -23.11 -41.45 -29.71
N LYS A 118 -23.90 -41.31 -30.78
CA LYS A 118 -23.39 -41.38 -32.15
C LYS A 118 -22.62 -40.13 -32.55
N ALA A 119 -22.94 -38.97 -31.97
CA ALA A 119 -22.20 -37.74 -32.20
C ALA A 119 -20.78 -37.83 -31.59
N ILE A 120 -20.67 -38.40 -30.38
CA ILE A 120 -19.37 -38.68 -29.74
C ILE A 120 -18.55 -39.67 -30.58
N GLU A 121 -19.17 -40.75 -31.06
CA GLU A 121 -18.49 -41.75 -31.91
C GLU A 121 -17.96 -41.12 -33.22
N LYS A 122 -18.74 -40.22 -33.84
CA LYS A 122 -18.33 -39.50 -35.04
C LYS A 122 -17.15 -38.57 -34.78
N GLU A 123 -17.21 -37.78 -33.71
CA GLU A 123 -16.16 -36.84 -33.36
C GLU A 123 -14.86 -37.56 -32.97
N ALA A 124 -14.95 -38.71 -32.29
CA ALA A 124 -13.82 -39.58 -31.99
C ALA A 124 -13.20 -40.20 -33.27
N ARG A 125 -14.01 -40.60 -34.25
CA ARG A 125 -13.52 -41.08 -35.56
C ARG A 125 -12.79 -40.00 -36.34
N GLU A 126 -13.31 -38.77 -36.33
CA GLU A 126 -12.75 -37.65 -37.08
C GLU A 126 -11.50 -37.05 -36.43
N GLN A 127 -11.52 -36.80 -35.11
CA GLN A 127 -10.41 -36.13 -34.41
C GLN A 127 -9.32 -37.08 -33.92
N LEU A 128 -9.67 -38.31 -33.55
CA LEU A 128 -8.75 -39.25 -32.91
C LEU A 128 -8.43 -40.46 -33.80
N HIS A 129 -9.00 -40.50 -35.02
CA HIS A 129 -8.87 -41.61 -35.97
C HIS A 129 -9.15 -42.99 -35.35
N TYR A 130 -10.03 -43.04 -34.35
CA TYR A 130 -10.38 -44.31 -33.69
C TYR A 130 -11.26 -45.18 -34.58
N ALA A 131 -10.95 -46.48 -34.63
CA ALA A 131 -11.75 -47.49 -35.34
C ALA A 131 -12.46 -48.40 -34.33
N ARG A 132 -13.66 -48.88 -34.67
CA ARG A 132 -14.41 -49.83 -33.84
C ARG A 132 -13.73 -51.21 -33.87
N PRO A 133 -13.79 -52.03 -32.79
CA PRO A 133 -13.33 -53.40 -32.85
C PRO A 133 -13.96 -54.16 -34.03
N GLY A 134 -13.13 -54.59 -35.00
CA GLY A 134 -13.57 -55.25 -36.24
C GLY A 134 -13.53 -54.41 -37.52
N GLU A 135 -13.23 -53.11 -37.46
CA GLU A 135 -12.97 -52.28 -38.65
C GLU A 135 -11.51 -52.46 -39.16
N VAL A 136 -11.34 -52.54 -40.49
CA VAL A 136 -10.02 -52.66 -41.14
C VAL A 136 -9.60 -51.28 -41.65
N VAL A 137 -8.49 -50.74 -41.12
CA VAL A 137 -7.93 -49.45 -41.55
C VAL A 137 -6.99 -49.68 -42.74
N TYR A 138 -7.33 -49.11 -43.90
CA TYR A 138 -6.47 -49.15 -45.08
C TYR A 138 -5.55 -47.93 -45.06
N VAL A 139 -4.25 -48.15 -44.85
CA VAL A 139 -3.23 -47.09 -44.88
C VAL A 139 -2.54 -47.14 -46.23
N GLU A 140 -2.40 -46.00 -46.90
CA GLU A 140 -1.61 -45.91 -48.12
C GLU A 140 -0.16 -46.31 -47.82
N PRO A 141 0.46 -47.19 -48.62
CA PRO A 141 1.84 -47.58 -48.41
C PRO A 141 2.74 -46.36 -48.53
N SER A 142 3.48 -46.04 -47.47
CA SER A 142 4.46 -44.96 -47.45
C SER A 142 5.44 -45.13 -48.62
N PRO A 143 5.72 -44.07 -49.41
CA PRO A 143 6.65 -44.19 -50.52
C PRO A 143 8.00 -44.63 -49.97
N ALA A 144 8.46 -45.79 -50.42
CA ALA A 144 9.75 -46.35 -50.05
C ALA A 144 10.82 -45.26 -50.22
N ARG A 145 11.46 -44.85 -49.12
CA ARG A 145 12.60 -43.93 -49.19
C ARG A 145 13.64 -44.60 -50.11
N PRO A 146 14.04 -43.95 -51.22
CA PRO A 146 15.05 -44.54 -52.08
C PRO A 146 16.32 -44.73 -51.26
N ALA A 147 16.82 -45.97 -51.21
CA ALA A 147 18.10 -46.28 -50.61
C ALA A 147 19.16 -45.44 -51.33
N THR A 148 19.60 -44.37 -50.68
CA THR A 148 20.77 -43.62 -51.13
C THR A 148 21.96 -44.54 -50.93
N ASN A 149 22.32 -45.27 -51.97
CA ASN A 149 23.63 -45.88 -52.12
C ASN A 149 24.65 -44.75 -52.28
N ALA A 150 24.97 -44.07 -51.18
CA ALA A 150 26.14 -43.22 -51.08
C ALA A 150 27.37 -44.15 -51.06
N ALA A 151 27.80 -44.49 -52.28
CA ALA A 151 29.17 -44.78 -52.69
C ALA A 151 30.04 -45.54 -51.67
N ARG A 152 30.06 -46.86 -51.85
CA ARG A 152 31.22 -47.70 -51.58
C ARG A 152 32.42 -47.13 -52.38
N LYS A 153 33.43 -46.62 -51.67
CA LYS A 153 34.78 -46.36 -52.20
C LYS A 153 35.58 -47.66 -52.25
#